data_AF-A0A1F2S6Z6-F1
#
_entry.id   AF-A0A1F2S6Z6-F1
#
_cell.length_a   1.000
_cell.length_b   1.000
_cell.length_c   1.000
_cell.angle_alpha   90.00
_cell.angle_beta   90.00
_cell.angle_gamma   90.00
#
_symmetry.space_group_name_H-M   'P 1'
#
loop_
_entity.id
_entity.type
_entity.pdbx_description
1 polymer ?
#
loop_
_entity_poly.entity_id
_entity_poly.type
_entity_poly.pdbx_seq_one_letter_code
_entity_poly.pdbx_strand_id
1 'polypeptide(L)'
;MRELAVAAAAVDRPLRINVLGYADSSGSSDWNLKLSQARAENVRDVLRAAGIPGVEFEAVHRMPRDLVPEMPDRIIAATALRLGLPLITRDRRIAAAGIKTIW
;
A
#
# COMPACT_ATOMS: atom_id res chain seq x y z
N MET A 1 32.73 -2.05 24.06
CA MET A 1 31.80 -2.08 22.90
C MET A 1 31.29 -0.67 22.69
N ARG A 2 32.04 0.12 21.91
CA ARG A 2 31.72 1.49 21.51
C ARG A 2 31.21 1.43 20.07
N GLU A 3 30.34 2.40 19.75
CA GLU A 3 29.86 2.77 18.42
C GLU A 3 28.74 1.91 17.83
N LEU A 4 27.50 2.42 17.93
CA LEU A 4 26.61 2.73 16.78
C LEU A 4 25.47 3.61 17.32
N ALA A 5 25.80 4.79 17.88
CA ALA A 5 24.82 5.86 17.99
C ALA A 5 24.79 6.55 16.63
N VAL A 6 24.01 6.00 15.69
CA VAL A 6 23.63 6.75 14.50
C VAL A 6 22.79 7.92 15.01
N ALA A 7 23.39 9.09 15.04
CA ALA A 7 22.67 10.33 15.28
C ALA A 7 21.57 10.40 14.23
N ALA A 8 20.35 10.10 14.64
CA ALA A 8 19.16 10.42 13.88
C ALA A 8 19.12 11.94 13.79
N ALA A 9 19.76 12.48 12.75
CA ALA A 9 19.46 13.83 12.31
C ALA A 9 17.94 13.88 12.22
N ALA A 10 17.33 14.76 13.02
CA ALA A 10 15.90 14.97 13.02
C ALA A 10 15.51 15.26 11.57
N VAL A 11 14.98 14.25 10.88
CA VAL A 11 14.35 14.46 9.60
C VAL A 11 13.12 15.28 9.97
N ASP A 12 13.13 16.57 9.64
CA ASP A 12 12.07 17.53 9.93
C ASP A 12 10.68 17.02 9.48
N ARG A 13 10.68 16.02 8.56
CA ARG A 13 9.52 15.24 8.19
C ARG A 13 9.86 13.75 8.05
N PRO A 14 9.22 12.84 8.80
CA PRO A 14 9.48 11.41 8.65
C PRO A 14 9.17 10.95 7.21
N LEU A 15 10.04 10.07 6.69
CA LEU A 15 9.85 9.37 5.42
C LEU A 15 8.69 8.38 5.58
N ARG A 16 7.63 8.52 4.78
CA ARG A 16 6.49 7.59 4.82
C ARG A 16 6.67 6.50 3.78
N ILE A 17 6.63 5.25 4.23
CA ILE A 17 6.65 4.06 3.38
C ILE A 17 5.29 3.36 3.46
N ASN A 18 4.69 3.23 2.29
CA ASN A 18 3.42 2.53 2.10
C ASN A 18 3.69 1.05 1.78
N VAL A 19 3.12 0.15 2.57
CA VAL A 19 3.19 -1.29 2.40
C VAL A 19 1.89 -1.77 1.77
N LEU A 20 2.00 -2.36 0.57
CA LEU A 20 0.87 -2.93 -0.17
C LEU A 20 0.97 -4.45 -0.15
N GLY A 21 -0.15 -5.13 0.11
CA GLY A 21 -0.25 -6.58 0.09
C GLY A 21 -1.12 -7.04 -1.06
N TYR A 22 -0.74 -8.16 -1.69
CA TYR A 22 -1.47 -8.77 -2.80
C TYR A 22 -1.60 -10.27 -2.61
N ALA A 23 -2.62 -10.83 -3.25
CA ALA A 23 -2.84 -12.26 -3.38
C ALA A 23 -3.16 -12.61 -4.83
N ASP A 24 -2.89 -13.85 -5.20
CA ASP A 24 -3.23 -14.41 -6.51
C ASP A 24 -4.74 -14.74 -6.60
N SER A 25 -5.14 -15.67 -7.47
CA SER A 25 -6.56 -15.95 -7.79
C SER A 25 -7.09 -17.16 -7.04
N SER A 26 -6.23 -17.82 -6.27
CA SER A 26 -6.58 -19.02 -5.56
C SER A 26 -7.47 -18.64 -4.38
N GLY A 27 -8.64 -19.26 -4.27
CA GLY A 27 -9.62 -18.98 -3.23
C GLY A 27 -10.52 -17.77 -3.52
N SER A 28 -11.39 -17.44 -2.57
CA SER A 28 -12.41 -16.40 -2.74
C SER A 28 -11.82 -14.98 -2.76
N SER A 29 -12.52 -14.03 -3.38
CA SER A 29 -12.15 -12.61 -3.36
C SER A 29 -12.04 -12.08 -1.94
N ASP A 30 -13.01 -12.39 -1.08
CA ASP A 30 -13.01 -11.99 0.33
C ASP A 30 -11.82 -12.55 1.11
N TRP A 31 -11.45 -13.81 0.85
CA TRP A 31 -10.28 -14.42 1.46
C TRP A 31 -9.00 -13.74 0.99
N ASN A 32 -8.84 -13.55 -0.31
CA ASN A 32 -7.70 -12.86 -0.90
C ASN A 32 -7.58 -11.41 -0.40
N LEU A 33 -8.71 -10.74 -0.16
CA LEU A 33 -8.76 -9.42 0.45
C LEU A 33 -8.25 -9.45 1.90
N LYS A 34 -8.69 -10.41 2.73
CA LYS A 34 -8.20 -10.58 4.11
C LYS A 34 -6.72 -10.95 4.17
N LEU A 35 -6.30 -11.90 3.34
CA LEU A 35 -4.91 -12.36 3.25
C LEU A 35 -3.97 -11.24 2.81
N SER A 36 -4.37 -10.43 1.83
CA SER A 36 -3.60 -9.29 1.35
C SER A 36 -3.39 -8.25 2.46
N GLN A 37 -4.42 -7.98 3.28
CA GLN A 37 -4.28 -7.09 4.45
C GLN A 37 -3.26 -7.61 5.43
N ALA A 38 -3.43 -8.87 5.85
CA ALA A 38 -2.60 -9.48 6.87
C ALA A 38 -1.12 -9.50 6.45
N ARG A 39 -0.85 -9.72 5.16
CA ARG A 39 0.50 -9.62 4.59
C ARG A 39 1.09 -8.20 4.72
N ALA A 40 0.32 -7.17 4.36
CA ALA A 40 0.78 -5.78 4.44
C ALA A 40 1.02 -5.34 5.89
N GLU A 41 0.10 -5.70 6.79
CA GLU A 41 0.21 -5.43 8.23
C GLU A 41 1.42 -6.13 8.84
N ASN A 42 1.62 -7.41 8.53
CA ASN A 42 2.76 -8.15 9.03
C ASN A 42 4.10 -7.52 8.60
N VAL A 43 4.24 -7.17 7.32
CA VAL A 43 5.45 -6.51 6.82
C VAL A 43 5.65 -5.14 7.47
N ARG A 44 4.58 -4.33 7.58
CA ARG A 44 4.62 -3.04 8.29
C ARG A 44 5.12 -3.21 9.73
N ASP A 45 4.58 -4.20 10.45
CA ASP A 45 4.88 -4.41 11.86
C ASP A 45 6.31 -4.93 12.06
N VAL A 46 6.79 -5.82 11.18
CA VAL A 46 8.20 -6.27 11.16
C VAL A 46 9.15 -5.09 10.90
N LEU A 47 8.84 -4.23 9.92
CA LEU A 47 9.68 -3.06 9.60
C LEU A 47 9.67 -2.01 10.72
N ARG A 48 8.53 -1.83 11.40
CA ARG A 48 8.43 -0.97 12.57
C ARG A 48 9.25 -1.52 13.75
N ALA A 49 9.19 -2.83 13.97
CA ALA A 49 9.96 -3.50 15.02
C ALA A 49 11.48 -3.45 14.76
N ALA A 50 11.91 -3.41 13.49
CA ALA A 50 13.31 -3.23 13.12
C ALA A 50 13.86 -1.84 13.48
N GLY A 51 13.00 -0.86 13.77
CA GLY A 51 13.39 0.41 14.37
C GLY A 51 14.18 1.35 13.44
N ILE A 52 13.72 1.56 12.21
CA ILE A 52 14.37 2.48 11.25
C ILE A 52 14.04 3.94 11.64
N PRO A 53 15.02 4.74 12.13
CA PRO A 53 14.76 6.09 12.59
C PRO A 53 14.29 7.00 11.45
N GLY A 54 13.32 7.87 11.74
CA GLY A 54 12.80 8.84 10.76
C GLY A 54 11.95 8.23 9.65
N VAL A 55 11.51 6.97 9.78
CA VAL A 55 10.63 6.30 8.81
C VAL A 55 9.31 5.88 9.47
N GLU A 56 8.19 6.26 8.87
CA GLU A 56 6.85 5.85 9.23
C GLU A 56 6.35 4.78 8.23
N PHE A 57 5.90 3.63 8.72
CA PHE A 57 5.31 2.58 7.89
C PHE A 57 3.80 2.52 8.04
N GLU A 58 3.09 2.46 6.92
CA GLU A 58 1.64 2.33 6.85
C GLU A 58 1.24 1.19 5.91
N ALA A 59 0.28 0.36 6.33
CA ALA A 59 -0.35 -0.61 5.45
C ALA A 59 -1.48 0.09 4.68
N VAL A 60 -1.41 0.09 3.35
CA VAL A 60 -2.32 0.87 2.50
C VAL A 60 -3.62 0.13 2.21
N HIS A 61 -4.67 0.93 1.97
CA HIS A 61 -6.02 0.52 1.62
C HIS A 61 -6.05 -0.56 0.52
N ARG A 62 -6.90 -1.56 0.76
CA ARG A 62 -7.06 -2.70 -0.14
C ARG A 62 -7.96 -2.36 -1.32
N MET A 63 -7.59 -2.84 -2.49
CA MET A 63 -8.51 -2.90 -3.63
C MET A 63 -8.91 -4.36 -3.91
N PRO A 64 -10.21 -4.68 -3.86
CA PRO A 64 -10.70 -5.99 -4.23
C PRO A 64 -10.30 -6.40 -5.66
N ARG A 65 -9.94 -7.67 -5.83
CA ARG A 65 -9.49 -8.20 -7.12
C ARG A 65 -10.62 -8.32 -8.15
N ASP A 66 -11.82 -8.60 -7.70
CA ASP A 66 -13.03 -8.57 -8.53
C ASP A 66 -13.30 -7.18 -9.12
N LEU A 67 -12.94 -6.11 -8.39
CA LEU A 67 -13.07 -4.74 -8.86
C LEU A 67 -11.99 -4.36 -9.89
N VAL A 68 -10.72 -4.67 -9.57
CA VAL A 68 -9.57 -4.45 -10.47
C VAL A 68 -8.75 -5.75 -10.56
N PRO A 69 -8.92 -6.57 -11.63
CA PRO A 69 -8.34 -7.92 -11.72
C PRO A 69 -6.83 -7.99 -11.88
N GLU A 70 -6.25 -7.01 -12.56
CA GLU A 70 -4.81 -6.98 -12.84
C GLU A 70 -4.03 -6.37 -11.68
N MET A 71 -2.91 -7.01 -11.31
CA MET A 71 -2.10 -6.55 -10.18
C MET A 71 -1.47 -5.16 -10.41
N PRO A 72 -0.87 -4.85 -11.58
CA PRO A 72 -0.32 -3.53 -11.83
C PRO A 72 -1.37 -2.41 -11.71
N ASP A 73 -2.55 -2.63 -12.28
CA ASP A 73 -3.66 -1.67 -12.21
C ASP A 73 -4.12 -1.47 -10.77
N ARG A 74 -4.19 -2.55 -9.98
CA ARG A 74 -4.50 -2.43 -8.54
C ARG A 74 -3.52 -1.56 -7.79
N ILE A 75 -2.22 -1.68 -8.06
CA ILE A 75 -1.19 -0.84 -7.43
C ILE A 75 -1.46 0.63 -7.73
N ILE A 76 -1.67 0.94 -9.01
CA ILE A 76 -1.90 2.33 -9.47
C ILE A 76 -3.17 2.89 -8.83
N ALA A 77 -4.27 2.14 -8.92
CA ALA A 77 -5.57 2.60 -8.48
C ALA A 77 -5.70 2.65 -6.94
N ALA A 78 -5.08 1.73 -6.19
CA ALA A 78 -5.04 1.78 -4.72
C ALA A 78 -4.20 2.97 -4.24
N THR A 79 -3.13 3.30 -4.96
CA THR A 79 -2.31 4.48 -4.69
C THR A 79 -3.10 5.76 -4.93
N ALA A 80 -3.80 5.87 -6.07
CA ALA A 80 -4.66 7.01 -6.37
C ALA A 80 -5.73 7.22 -5.28
N LEU A 81 -6.40 6.15 -4.87
CA LEU A 81 -7.39 6.17 -3.78
C LEU A 81 -6.77 6.62 -2.46
N ARG A 82 -5.62 6.05 -2.07
CA ARG A 82 -4.93 6.42 -0.81
C ARG A 82 -4.51 7.88 -0.76
N LEU A 83 -4.09 8.43 -1.89
CA LEU A 83 -3.64 9.81 -2.01
C LEU A 83 -4.78 10.79 -2.28
N GLY A 84 -6.00 10.31 -2.53
CA GLY A 84 -7.15 11.14 -2.92
C GLY A 84 -6.94 11.84 -4.26
N LEU A 85 -6.14 11.26 -5.16
CA LEU A 85 -5.79 11.83 -6.45
C LEU A 85 -6.67 11.25 -7.56
N PRO A 86 -7.05 12.05 -8.57
CA PRO A 86 -7.68 11.51 -9.76
C PRO A 86 -6.69 10.68 -10.57
N LEU A 87 -7.17 9.62 -11.23
CA LEU A 87 -6.36 8.80 -12.13
C LEU A 87 -6.68 9.11 -13.60
N ILE A 88 -5.65 9.39 -14.41
CA ILE A 88 -5.80 9.47 -15.86
C ILE A 88 -5.95 8.06 -16.41
N THR A 89 -7.15 7.70 -16.87
CA THR A 89 -7.40 6.36 -17.44
C THR A 89 -8.65 6.33 -18.32
N ARG A 90 -8.60 5.55 -19.41
CA ARG A 90 -9.80 5.15 -20.18
C ARG A 90 -10.38 3.81 -19.70
N ASP A 91 -9.74 3.14 -18.75
CA ASP A 91 -10.18 1.85 -18.27
C ASP A 91 -11.48 1.98 -17.48
N ARG A 92 -12.55 1.37 -18.01
CA ARG A 92 -13.89 1.45 -17.42
C ARG A 92 -14.02 0.67 -16.12
N ARG A 93 -13.21 -0.37 -15.89
CA ARG A 93 -13.21 -1.12 -14.63
C ARG A 93 -12.60 -0.29 -13.52
N ILE A 94 -11.49 0.41 -13.80
CA ILE A 94 -10.89 1.35 -12.84
C ILE A 94 -11.85 2.52 -12.55
N ALA A 95 -12.53 3.05 -13.57
CA ALA A 95 -13.55 4.08 -13.36
C ALA A 95 -14.73 3.58 -12.51
N ALA A 96 -15.12 2.32 -12.65
CA ALA A 96 -16.16 1.68 -11.84
C ALA A 96 -15.71 1.39 -10.40
N ALA A 97 -14.42 1.49 -10.09
CA ALA A 97 -13.86 1.22 -8.77
C ALA A 97 -14.09 2.33 -7.72
N GLY A 98 -14.89 3.34 -8.04
CA GLY A 98 -15.12 4.51 -7.16
C GLY A 98 -13.95 5.49 -7.12
N ILE A 99 -12.98 5.33 -8.03
CA ILE A 99 -11.82 6.21 -8.14
C ILE A 99 -12.19 7.36 -9.06
N LYS A 100 -11.89 8.59 -8.64
CA LYS A 100 -12.06 9.76 -9.51
C LYS A 100 -11.16 9.59 -10.73
N THR A 101 -11.73 9.53 -11.93
CA THR A 101 -10.96 9.46 -13.17
C THR A 101 -11.05 10.76 -13.95
N ILE A 102 -9.99 11.05 -14.71
CA ILE A 102 -9.94 12.15 -15.67
C ILE A 102 -9.45 11.60 -17.01
N TRP A 103 -9.88 12.21 -18.11
CA TRP A 103 -9.53 11.77 -19.45
C TRP A 103 -9.16 12.93 -20.35
#